data_AF-A0A1I2D259-F1
#
_entry.id   AF-A0A1I2D259-F1
#
_cell.length_a   1.000
_cell.length_b   1.000
_cell.length_c   1.000
_cell.angle_alpha   90.00
_cell.angle_beta   90.00
_cell.angle_gamma   90.00
#
_symmetry.space_group_name_H-M   'P 1'
#
loop_
_entity.id
_entity.type
_entity.pdbx_description
1 polymer ?
#
loop_
_entity_poly.entity_id
_entity_poly.type
_entity_poly.pdbx_seq_one_letter_code
_entity_poly.pdbx_strand_id
1 'polypeptide(L)'
;MYIGRVLKILVLAVSVFAVGALWLPGVSLAADVWCCSHDGRTFYLDSDSINAANLPTGMDYRVSVKAVRENDGSLERIVIYGFESQNDRMVGAFYEKSTDLWEYSPSKNERPVLKAVWETMKPYMKQKNINYSDSWKWE
;
A
#
# COMPACT_ATOMS: atom_id res chain seq x y z
N MET A 1 25.56 -39.20 28.04
CA MET A 1 25.36 -37.73 28.05
C MET A 1 25.17 -37.18 26.62
N TYR A 2 24.27 -37.79 25.82
CA TYR A 2 24.09 -37.49 24.39
C TYR A 2 22.71 -36.89 24.07
N ILE A 3 21.69 -37.30 24.84
CA ILE A 3 20.28 -36.89 24.69
C ILE A 3 20.09 -35.39 24.88
N GLY A 4 20.82 -34.77 25.82
CA GLY A 4 20.71 -33.33 26.09
C GLY A 4 21.26 -32.43 24.97
N ARG A 5 22.21 -32.91 24.14
CA ARG A 5 22.68 -32.19 22.96
C ARG A 5 21.69 -32.29 21.81
N VAL A 6 21.13 -33.49 21.60
CA VAL A 6 20.10 -33.73 20.57
C VAL A 6 18.86 -32.88 20.85
N LEU A 7 18.38 -32.83 22.10
CA LEU A 7 17.21 -32.03 22.49
C LEU A 7 17.43 -30.52 22.23
N LYS A 8 18.63 -29.99 22.54
CA LYS A 8 18.95 -28.58 22.29
C LYS A 8 18.97 -28.22 20.81
N ILE A 9 19.53 -29.09 19.96
CA ILE A 9 19.56 -28.89 18.51
C ILE A 9 18.13 -28.95 17.95
N LEU A 10 17.30 -29.86 18.47
CA LEU A 10 15.92 -30.01 18.03
C LEU A 10 15.06 -28.80 18.43
N VAL A 11 15.23 -28.29 19.65
CA VAL A 11 14.61 -27.04 20.10
C VAL A 11 15.07 -25.85 19.25
N LEU A 12 16.37 -25.77 18.93
CA LEU A 12 16.89 -24.70 18.06
C LEU A 12 16.29 -24.79 16.65
N ALA A 13 16.21 -25.99 16.07
CA ALA A 13 15.63 -26.21 14.75
C ALA A 13 14.13 -25.88 14.72
N VAL A 14 13.38 -26.28 15.74
CA VAL A 14 11.95 -25.93 15.89
C VAL A 14 11.76 -24.42 16.11
N SER A 15 12.67 -23.75 16.83
CA SER A 15 12.63 -22.29 17.02
C SER A 15 12.89 -21.53 15.72
N VAL A 16 13.87 -21.98 14.92
CA VAL A 16 14.16 -21.41 13.60
C VAL A 16 13.01 -21.66 12.62
N PHE A 17 12.41 -22.85 12.66
CA PHE A 17 11.20 -23.16 11.87
C PHE A 17 9.97 -22.39 12.33
N ALA A 18 9.80 -22.15 13.64
CA ALA A 18 8.71 -21.34 14.18
C ALA A 18 8.87 -19.87 13.79
N VAL A 19 10.09 -19.33 13.77
CA VAL A 19 10.39 -18.00 13.23
C VAL A 19 10.17 -17.94 11.71
N GLY A 20 10.45 -19.02 10.98
CA GLY A 20 10.17 -19.16 9.55
C GLY A 20 8.67 -19.33 9.21
N ALA A 21 7.89 -19.96 10.08
CA ALA A 21 6.44 -20.15 9.93
C ALA A 21 5.63 -18.94 10.45
N LEU A 22 6.23 -18.11 11.31
CA LEU A 22 5.73 -16.79 11.70
C LEU A 22 6.03 -15.70 10.66
N TRP A 23 6.44 -16.08 9.45
CA TRP A 23 6.33 -15.20 8.28
C TRP A 23 4.85 -14.92 8.06
N LEU A 24 4.44 -13.80 8.62
CA LEU A 24 3.12 -13.21 8.52
C LEU A 24 2.62 -13.31 7.07
N PRO A 25 1.38 -13.73 6.81
CA PRO A 25 0.80 -13.56 5.49
C PRO A 25 0.85 -12.06 5.14
N GLY A 26 1.66 -11.71 4.13
CA GLY A 26 1.86 -10.32 3.69
C GLY A 26 3.21 -9.68 4.03
N VAL A 27 4.29 -10.44 4.23
CA VAL A 27 5.65 -9.86 4.22
C VAL A 27 6.02 -9.47 2.78
N SER A 28 5.67 -8.24 2.38
CA SER A 28 6.37 -7.61 1.26
C SER A 28 7.85 -7.50 1.65
N LEU A 29 8.77 -7.89 0.77
CA LEU A 29 10.20 -7.67 1.00
C LEU A 29 10.40 -6.18 1.31
N ALA A 30 11.26 -5.82 2.26
CA ALA A 30 11.51 -4.40 2.60
C ALA A 30 11.98 -3.55 1.39
N ALA A 31 12.41 -4.21 0.31
CA ALA A 31 12.72 -3.60 -0.98
C ALA A 31 11.48 -3.11 -1.77
N ASP A 32 10.28 -3.55 -1.39
CA ASP A 32 9.00 -3.35 -2.09
C ASP A 32 7.95 -2.65 -1.18
N VAL A 33 8.41 -1.90 -0.17
CA VAL A 33 7.55 -1.04 0.67
C VAL A 33 8.02 0.40 0.53
N TRP A 34 7.11 1.29 0.12
CA TRP A 34 7.34 2.72 0.03
C TRP A 34 6.49 3.44 1.07
N CYS A 35 7.01 4.58 1.53
CA CYS A 35 6.30 5.41 2.46
C CYS A 35 6.29 6.88 2.05
N CYS A 36 5.23 7.57 2.43
CA CYS A 36 5.17 9.03 2.40
C CYS A 36 4.48 9.53 3.66
N SER A 37 4.91 10.68 4.17
CA SER A 37 4.32 11.30 5.34
C SER A 37 3.59 12.57 4.92
N HIS A 38 2.31 12.67 5.28
CA HIS A 38 1.50 13.83 4.99
C HIS A 38 0.39 13.99 6.03
N ASP A 39 0.10 15.23 6.43
CA ASP A 39 -1.03 15.55 7.31
C ASP A 39 -1.04 14.74 8.63
N GLY A 40 0.14 14.60 9.27
CA GLY A 40 0.30 13.86 10.52
C GLY A 40 0.11 12.34 10.39
N ARG A 41 0.13 11.81 9.17
CA ARG A 41 -0.02 10.40 8.83
C ARG A 41 1.18 9.95 8.00
N THR A 42 1.75 8.80 8.34
CA THR A 42 2.71 8.12 7.48
C THR A 42 2.02 6.96 6.78
N PHE A 43 1.95 7.05 5.46
CA PHE A 43 1.36 6.09 4.56
C PHE A 43 2.42 5.07 4.15
N TYR A 44 2.09 3.79 4.24
CA TYR A 44 2.89 2.66 3.78
C TYR A 44 2.14 1.96 2.68
N LEU A 45 2.83 1.77 1.57
CA LEU A 45 2.33 1.19 0.34
C LEU A 45 3.28 0.07 -0.09
N ASP A 46 2.74 -1.04 -0.55
CA ASP A 46 3.50 -2.18 -1.04
C ASP A 46 3.18 -2.48 -2.52
N SER A 47 4.00 -3.32 -3.14
CA SER A 47 3.83 -3.70 -4.55
C SER A 47 2.50 -4.37 -4.87
N ASP A 48 1.93 -5.08 -3.91
CA ASP A 48 0.62 -5.70 -3.99
C ASP A 48 -0.53 -4.70 -3.77
N SER A 49 -0.21 -3.49 -3.30
CA SER A 49 -1.20 -2.45 -3.03
C SER A 49 -1.81 -1.89 -4.32
N ILE A 50 -1.07 -1.91 -5.42
CA ILE A 50 -1.49 -1.37 -6.72
C ILE A 50 -2.16 -2.47 -7.51
N ASN A 51 -3.46 -2.30 -7.76
CA ASN A 51 -4.25 -3.28 -8.47
C ASN A 51 -4.87 -2.65 -9.72
N ALA A 52 -4.62 -3.25 -10.88
CA ALA A 52 -5.18 -2.87 -12.17
C ALA A 52 -6.28 -3.84 -12.69
N ALA A 53 -6.62 -4.85 -11.90
CA ALA A 53 -7.58 -5.90 -12.27
C ALA A 53 -8.91 -5.73 -11.50
N ASN A 54 -10.02 -6.10 -12.17
CA ASN A 54 -11.38 -6.04 -11.62
C ASN A 54 -11.74 -4.66 -11.03
N LEU A 55 -11.56 -3.63 -11.85
CA LEU A 55 -11.82 -2.25 -11.47
C LEU A 55 -13.23 -1.80 -11.87
N PRO A 56 -13.84 -0.86 -11.12
CA PRO A 56 -15.01 -0.13 -11.58
C PRO A 56 -14.75 0.59 -12.90
N THR A 57 -15.81 0.87 -13.66
CA THR A 57 -15.73 1.66 -14.88
C THR A 57 -15.13 3.04 -14.62
N GLY A 58 -14.18 3.48 -15.46
CA GLY A 58 -13.54 4.80 -15.33
C GLY A 58 -12.43 4.84 -14.29
N MET A 59 -11.79 3.70 -14.00
CA MET A 59 -10.62 3.61 -13.14
C MET A 59 -9.52 2.81 -13.84
N ASP A 60 -8.31 3.34 -13.86
CA ASP A 60 -7.14 2.66 -14.45
C ASP A 60 -6.44 1.74 -13.44
N TYR A 61 -6.43 2.13 -12.17
CA TYR A 61 -5.96 1.30 -11.06
C TYR A 61 -6.41 1.86 -9.72
N ARG A 62 -6.32 1.01 -8.69
CA ARG A 62 -6.52 1.38 -7.29
C ARG A 62 -5.32 1.03 -6.43
N VAL A 63 -5.25 1.68 -5.28
CA VAL A 63 -4.13 1.60 -4.36
C VAL A 63 -4.65 1.43 -2.96
N SER A 64 -4.29 0.33 -2.32
CA SER A 64 -4.60 0.09 -0.89
C SER A 64 -3.47 0.62 -0.03
N VAL A 65 -3.77 1.51 0.91
CA VAL A 65 -2.75 2.19 1.73
C VAL A 65 -2.99 1.90 3.20
N LYS A 66 -1.92 1.54 3.92
CA LYS A 66 -1.91 1.44 5.38
C LYS A 66 -1.35 2.75 5.93
N ALA A 67 -2.07 3.43 6.81
CA ALA A 67 -1.58 4.67 7.42
C ALA A 67 -1.30 4.47 8.91
N VAL A 68 -0.28 5.17 9.42
CA VAL A 68 0.07 5.25 10.84
C VAL A 68 -0.03 6.71 11.26
N ARG A 69 -0.73 6.99 12.36
CA ARG A 69 -0.77 8.33 12.94
C ARG A 69 0.54 8.65 13.64
N GLU A 70 1.11 9.80 13.31
CA GLU A 70 2.41 10.22 13.85
C GLU A 70 2.36 10.55 15.35
N ASN A 71 1.21 10.99 15.86
CA ASN A 71 1.07 11.42 17.25
C ASN A 71 1.11 10.25 18.25
N ASP A 72 0.45 9.13 17.94
CA ASP A 72 0.28 8.00 18.86
C ASP A 72 0.79 6.66 18.30
N GLY A 73 1.30 6.65 17.06
CA GLY A 73 1.72 5.45 16.36
C GLY A 73 0.57 4.48 16.06
N SER A 74 -0.69 4.90 16.21
CA SER A 74 -1.83 4.03 15.97
C SER A 74 -1.97 3.74 14.48
N LEU A 75 -2.28 2.48 14.18
CA LEU A 75 -2.63 2.05 12.83
C LEU A 75 -4.02 2.54 12.48
N GLU A 76 -4.13 3.24 11.36
CA GLU A 76 -5.41 3.56 10.76
C GLU A 76 -5.89 2.41 9.85
N ARG A 77 -7.20 2.39 9.61
CA ARG A 77 -7.80 1.42 8.69
C ARG A 77 -7.19 1.58 7.30
N ILE A 78 -7.06 0.47 6.57
CA ILE A 78 -6.65 0.49 5.16
C ILE A 78 -7.63 1.37 4.37
N VAL A 79 -7.08 2.37 3.70
CA VAL A 79 -7.80 3.28 2.80
C VAL A 79 -7.52 2.86 1.36
N ILE A 80 -8.52 2.92 0.49
CA ILE A 80 -8.32 2.62 -0.93
C ILE A 80 -8.53 3.91 -1.73
N TYR A 81 -7.52 4.24 -2.53
CA TYR A 81 -7.57 5.32 -3.49
C TYR A 81 -7.69 4.75 -4.89
N GLY A 82 -8.54 5.33 -5.71
CA GLY A 82 -8.61 5.02 -7.14
C GLY A 82 -7.98 6.14 -7.95
N PHE A 83 -7.70 5.85 -9.21
CA PHE A 83 -6.98 6.72 -10.12
C PHE A 83 -7.45 6.49 -11.56
N GLU A 84 -7.72 7.57 -12.30
CA GLU A 84 -8.07 7.59 -13.73
C GLU A 84 -7.27 8.64 -14.52
N SER A 85 -6.65 8.25 -15.63
CA SER A 85 -5.92 9.12 -16.55
C SER A 85 -6.86 9.73 -17.59
N GLN A 86 -7.15 11.03 -17.45
CA GLN A 86 -7.99 11.80 -18.36
C GLN A 86 -7.17 12.83 -19.14
N ASN A 87 -7.11 12.72 -20.48
CA ASN A 87 -6.37 13.65 -21.34
C ASN A 87 -4.90 13.84 -20.87
N ASP A 88 -4.19 12.74 -20.66
CA ASP A 88 -2.81 12.70 -20.15
C ASP A 88 -2.63 13.36 -18.78
N ARG A 89 -3.69 13.41 -17.96
CA ARG A 89 -3.69 13.95 -16.61
C ARG A 89 -4.25 12.96 -15.63
N MET A 90 -3.59 12.86 -14.48
CA MET A 90 -4.01 12.00 -13.39
C MET A 90 -5.11 12.66 -12.56
N VAL A 91 -6.22 11.97 -12.37
CA VAL A 91 -7.31 12.30 -11.44
C VAL A 91 -7.42 11.22 -10.37
N GLY A 92 -7.52 11.61 -9.10
CA GLY A 92 -7.57 10.68 -7.96
C GLY A 92 -8.71 10.97 -6.99
N ALA A 93 -9.22 9.92 -6.35
CA ALA A 93 -10.35 9.98 -5.43
C ALA A 93 -10.40 8.79 -4.46
N PHE A 94 -11.45 8.74 -3.63
CA PHE A 94 -11.64 7.63 -2.69
C PHE A 94 -12.42 6.50 -3.34
N TYR A 95 -12.03 5.28 -2.99
CA TYR A 95 -12.77 4.09 -3.34
C TYR A 95 -13.26 3.41 -2.08
N GLU A 96 -14.58 3.33 -1.91
CA GLU A 96 -15.16 2.64 -0.79
C GLU A 96 -15.49 1.19 -1.19
N LYS A 97 -14.66 0.26 -0.70
CA LYS A 97 -14.80 -1.18 -1.04
C LYS A 97 -16.12 -1.80 -0.58
N SER A 98 -16.75 -1.30 0.48
CA SER A 98 -18.02 -1.86 0.97
C SER A 98 -19.18 -1.64 0.02
N THR A 99 -19.13 -0.57 -0.75
CA THR A 99 -20.17 -0.17 -1.70
C THR A 99 -19.73 -0.41 -3.15
N ASP A 100 -18.47 -0.79 -3.36
CA ASP A 100 -17.79 -0.84 -4.65
C ASP A 100 -17.91 0.47 -5.44
N LEU A 101 -18.11 1.60 -4.74
CA LEU A 101 -18.30 2.92 -5.33
C LEU A 101 -16.98 3.67 -5.44
N TRP A 102 -16.75 4.17 -6.65
CA TRP A 102 -15.71 5.11 -6.98
C TRP A 102 -16.26 6.53 -6.84
N GLU A 103 -15.83 7.25 -5.80
CA GLU A 103 -16.40 8.55 -5.45
C GLU A 103 -15.33 9.63 -5.39
N TYR A 104 -15.60 10.73 -6.11
CA TYR A 104 -14.82 11.95 -6.01
C TYR A 104 -14.83 12.48 -4.58
N SER A 105 -13.65 12.69 -3.99
CA SER A 105 -13.59 13.29 -2.66
C SER A 105 -13.91 14.79 -2.73
N PRO A 106 -14.99 15.28 -2.12
CA PRO A 106 -15.23 16.71 -2.00
C PRO A 106 -14.30 17.36 -0.97
N SER A 107 -13.61 16.57 -0.13
CA SER A 107 -12.72 17.05 0.92
C SER A 107 -11.46 17.70 0.34
N LYS A 108 -11.32 19.02 0.53
CA LYS A 108 -10.08 19.75 0.17
C LYS A 108 -8.84 19.26 0.91
N ASN A 109 -9.01 18.61 2.07
CA ASN A 109 -7.91 18.16 2.91
C ASN A 109 -7.27 16.86 2.41
N GLU A 110 -7.97 16.09 1.59
CA GLU A 110 -7.46 14.81 1.06
C GLU A 110 -6.75 14.94 -0.29
N ARG A 111 -6.85 16.12 -0.94
CA ARG A 111 -6.16 16.38 -2.22
C ARG A 111 -4.63 16.32 -2.09
N PRO A 112 -4.02 16.96 -1.07
CA PRO A 112 -2.58 16.88 -0.86
C PRO A 112 -2.11 15.45 -0.57
N VAL A 113 -2.92 14.65 0.14
CA VAL A 113 -2.65 13.23 0.42
C VAL A 113 -2.68 12.40 -0.85
N LEU A 114 -3.76 12.52 -1.65
CA LEU A 114 -3.90 11.83 -2.94
C LEU A 114 -2.72 12.13 -3.88
N LYS A 115 -2.32 13.40 -3.96
CA LYS A 115 -1.16 13.81 -4.73
C LYS A 115 0.13 13.21 -4.17
N ALA A 116 0.34 13.23 -2.85
CA ALA A 116 1.53 12.65 -2.23
C ALA A 116 1.63 11.15 -2.49
N VAL A 117 0.52 10.41 -2.35
CA VAL A 117 0.43 8.98 -2.70
C VAL A 117 0.78 8.76 -4.16
N TRP A 118 0.17 9.53 -5.07
CA TRP A 118 0.44 9.47 -6.50
C TRP A 118 1.93 9.67 -6.84
N GLU A 119 2.52 10.76 -6.35
CA GLU A 119 3.93 11.09 -6.57
C GLU A 119 4.87 10.00 -6.05
N THR A 120 4.53 9.40 -4.91
CA THR A 120 5.32 8.32 -4.29
C THR A 120 5.31 7.05 -5.13
N MET A 121 4.23 6.78 -5.86
CA MET A 121 4.09 5.57 -6.65
C MET A 121 4.71 5.65 -8.05
N LYS A 122 4.87 6.84 -8.63
CA LYS A 122 5.37 7.01 -10.01
C LYS A 122 6.68 6.26 -10.31
N PRO A 123 7.73 6.31 -9.46
CA PRO A 123 8.96 5.56 -9.71
C PRO A 123 8.73 4.05 -9.83
N TYR A 124 7.80 3.51 -9.05
CA TYR A 124 7.45 2.09 -9.06
C TYR A 124 6.65 1.70 -10.30
N MET A 125 5.63 2.49 -10.64
CA MET A 125 4.86 2.25 -11.86
C MET A 125 5.77 2.24 -13.08
N LYS A 126 6.73 3.16 -13.13
CA LYS A 126 7.78 3.16 -14.14
C LYS A 126 8.63 1.88 -14.13
N GLN A 127 9.08 1.43 -12.95
CA GLN A 127 9.87 0.19 -12.82
C GLN A 127 9.11 -1.07 -13.26
N LYS A 128 7.80 -1.13 -13.01
CA LYS A 128 6.94 -2.27 -13.34
C LYS A 128 6.26 -2.16 -14.70
N ASN A 129 6.55 -1.13 -15.48
CA ASN A 129 5.88 -0.84 -16.76
C ASN A 129 4.34 -0.74 -16.63
N ILE A 130 3.87 -0.16 -15.53
CA ILE A 130 2.46 0.19 -15.35
C ILE A 130 2.23 1.55 -16.01
N ASN A 131 1.23 1.65 -16.89
CA ASN A 131 0.89 2.90 -17.55
C ASN A 131 0.36 3.92 -16.54
N TYR A 132 0.86 5.16 -16.64
CA TYR A 132 0.63 6.18 -15.64
C TYR A 132 0.83 7.57 -16.27
N SER A 133 0.13 8.61 -15.80
CA SER A 133 0.20 9.97 -16.37
C SER A 133 1.18 10.84 -15.59
N ASP A 134 2.26 11.35 -16.19
CA ASP A 134 3.22 12.21 -15.47
C ASP A 134 2.61 13.51 -14.89
N SER A 135 1.48 13.97 -15.43
CA SER A 135 0.80 15.18 -14.98
C SER A 135 -0.35 14.90 -14.02
N TRP A 136 -0.68 15.88 -13.17
CA TRP A 136 -1.76 15.81 -12.18
C TRP A 136 -2.81 16.88 -12.46
N LYS A 137 -4.09 16.50 -12.53
CA LYS A 137 -5.22 17.42 -12.63
C LYS A 137 -6.20 17.13 -11.50
N TRP A 138 -6.70 18.20 -10.92
CA TRP A 138 -7.79 18.13 -9.97
C TRP A 138 -9.09 18.55 -10.67
N GLU A 139 -10.17 17.79 -10.51
CA GLU A 139 -11.54 18.22 -10.83
C GLU A 139 -12.31 18.55 -9.54
#